data_AF-A0A4C1UT80-F1
#
_entry.id   AF-A0A4C1UT80-F1
#
_cell.length_a   1.000
_cell.length_b   1.000
_cell.length_c   1.000
_cell.angle_alpha   90.00
_cell.angle_beta   90.00
_cell.angle_gamma   90.00
#
_symmetry.space_group_name_H-M   'P 1'
#
loop_
_entity.id
_entity.type
_entity.pdbx_description
1 polymer ?
#
loop_
_entity_poly.entity_id
_entity_poly.type
_entity_poly.pdbx_seq_one_letter_code
_entity_poly.pdbx_strand_id
1 'polypeptide(L)'
;MVLQRLFDIILTLAKSSLALRGHREDLSQEGYHGNFLSFVELVARYDHILRQVLDMPKGVKEVFLGFYAATKHGAADLVNQITTLFIDKNIDLKKCVGQGYDGASVMSGV
;
A
#
# COMPACT_ATOMS: atom_id res chain seq x y z
N MET A 1 -5.88 7.37 13.19
CA MET A 1 -5.26 7.03 11.88
C MET A 1 -6.29 6.31 11.00
N VAL A 2 -6.14 6.28 9.67
CA VAL A 2 -7.09 5.59 8.77
C VAL A 2 -7.32 4.14 9.18
N LEU A 3 -6.25 3.43 9.55
CA LEU A 3 -6.31 2.04 9.99
C LEU A 3 -7.23 1.82 11.20
N GLN A 4 -7.24 2.74 12.18
CA GLN A 4 -8.10 2.63 13.36
C GLN A 4 -9.59 2.66 12.96
N ARG A 5 -9.96 3.52 12.00
CA ARG A 5 -11.32 3.61 11.47
C ARG A 5 -11.74 2.31 10.79
N LEU A 6 -10.83 1.71 10.02
CA LEU A 6 -11.09 0.42 9.37
C LEU A 6 -11.28 -0.70 10.41
N PHE A 7 -10.48 -0.71 11.48
CA PHE A 7 -10.68 -1.66 12.58
C PHE A 7 -12.01 -1.46 13.28
N ASP A 8 -12.41 -0.22 13.58
CA ASP A 8 -13.69 0.06 14.22
C ASP A 8 -14.87 -0.40 13.34
N ILE A 9 -14.78 -0.23 12.02
CA ILE A 9 -15.78 -0.74 11.07
C ILE A 9 -15.81 -2.29 11.10
N ILE A 10 -14.66 -2.95 11.00
CA ILE A 10 -14.56 -4.42 11.04
C ILE A 10 -15.14 -4.96 12.36
N LEU A 11 -14.75 -4.35 13.49
CA LEU A 11 -15.24 -4.73 14.81
C LEU A 11 -16.75 -4.52 14.94
N THR A 12 -17.29 -3.44 14.39
CA THR A 12 -18.74 -3.18 14.40
C THR A 12 -19.49 -4.25 13.61
N LEU A 13 -19.03 -4.56 12.40
CA LEU A 13 -19.64 -5.61 11.57
C LEU A 13 -19.54 -6.99 12.23
N ALA A 14 -18.39 -7.32 12.81
CA ALA A 14 -18.20 -8.57 13.55
C ALA A 14 -19.12 -8.67 14.77
N LYS A 15 -19.22 -7.61 15.58
CA LYS A 15 -20.12 -7.55 16.75
C LYS A 15 -21.59 -7.72 16.36
N SER A 16 -21.98 -7.22 15.19
CA SER A 16 -23.34 -7.35 14.66
C SER A 16 -23.57 -8.63 13.85
N SER A 17 -22.60 -9.56 13.80
CA SER A 17 -22.68 -10.78 12.98
C SER A 17 -22.98 -10.51 11.49
N LEU A 18 -22.54 -9.35 10.98
CA LEU A 18 -22.70 -8.96 9.59
C LEU A 18 -21.49 -9.42 8.78
N ALA A 19 -21.75 -10.00 7.61
CA ALA A 19 -20.69 -10.36 6.67
C ALA A 19 -19.93 -9.10 6.20
N LEU A 20 -18.61 -9.17 6.16
CA LEU A 20 -17.76 -8.07 5.66
C LEU A 20 -17.98 -7.83 4.16
N ARG A 21 -17.97 -8.92 3.39
CA ARG A 21 -18.05 -8.90 1.92
C ARG A 21 -19.47 -9.04 1.39
N GLY A 22 -19.69 -8.49 0.19
CA GLY A 22 -20.90 -8.69 -0.61
C GLY A 22 -20.70 -9.73 -1.71
N HIS A 23 -21.70 -9.86 -2.59
CA HIS A 23 -21.58 -10.71 -3.79
C HIS A 23 -20.57 -10.14 -4.80
N ARG A 24 -20.37 -8.82 -4.81
CA ARG A 24 -19.42 -8.11 -5.67
C ARG A 24 -18.69 -7.05 -4.85
N GLU A 25 -17.38 -6.92 -5.00
CA GLU A 25 -16.52 -5.95 -4.26
C GLU A 25 -15.81 -4.97 -5.20
N ASP A 26 -16.32 -4.85 -6.43
CA ASP A 26 -15.78 -3.93 -7.43
C ASP A 26 -16.45 -2.55 -7.29
N LEU A 27 -15.73 -1.60 -6.68
CA LEU A 27 -16.13 -0.19 -6.52
C LEU A 27 -16.33 0.56 -7.85
N SER A 28 -15.99 -0.03 -9.00
CA SER A 28 -16.25 0.57 -10.33
C SER A 28 -17.65 0.27 -10.85
N GLN A 29 -18.33 -0.74 -10.29
CA GLN A 29 -19.68 -1.12 -10.68
C GLN A 29 -20.70 -0.34 -9.87
N GLU A 30 -21.91 -0.14 -10.41
CA GLU A 30 -23.01 0.38 -9.60
C GLU A 30 -23.62 -0.73 -8.73
N GLY A 31 -24.00 -0.39 -7.50
CA GLY A 31 -24.81 -1.24 -6.63
C GLY A 31 -24.20 -1.46 -5.25
N TYR A 32 -24.68 -2.50 -4.57
CA TYR A 32 -24.23 -2.84 -3.22
C TYR A 32 -22.93 -3.65 -3.25
N HIS A 33 -21.87 -3.11 -2.65
CA HIS A 33 -20.52 -3.71 -2.64
C HIS A 33 -20.17 -4.47 -1.37
N GLY A 34 -21.17 -4.84 -0.56
CA GLY A 34 -20.93 -5.45 0.75
C GLY A 34 -20.92 -4.45 1.90
N ASN A 35 -21.06 -4.97 3.12
CA ASN A 35 -21.22 -4.12 4.31
C ASN A 35 -19.95 -3.33 4.62
N PHE A 36 -18.76 -3.93 4.45
CA PHE A 36 -17.51 -3.24 4.74
C PHE A 36 -17.33 -1.99 3.88
N LEU A 37 -17.42 -2.13 2.55
CA LEU A 37 -17.29 -0.99 1.63
C LEU A 37 -18.39 0.06 1.87
N SER A 38 -19.64 -0.37 2.13
CA SER A 38 -20.74 0.55 2.44
C SER A 38 -20.49 1.37 3.70
N PHE A 39 -19.94 0.76 4.76
CA PHE A 39 -19.60 1.47 5.99
C PHE A 39 -18.37 2.37 5.81
N VAL A 40 -17.37 1.93 5.04
CA VAL A 40 -16.21 2.77 4.69
C VAL A 40 -16.65 4.03 3.94
N GLU A 41 -17.54 3.90 2.95
CA GLU A 41 -18.11 5.03 2.23
C GLU A 41 -18.95 5.95 3.14
N LEU A 42 -19.76 5.36 4.04
CA LEU A 42 -20.51 6.12 5.04
C LEU A 42 -19.59 6.96 5.93
N VAL A 43 -18.55 6.36 6.50
CA VAL A 43 -17.60 7.06 7.38
C VAL A 43 -16.81 8.11 6.60
N ALA A 44 -16.43 7.82 5.34
CA ALA A 44 -15.72 8.77 4.49
C ALA A 44 -16.53 10.04 4.18
N ARG A 45 -17.87 10.03 4.30
CA ARG A 45 -18.68 11.27 4.20
C ARG A 45 -18.39 12.28 5.30
N TYR A 46 -17.89 11.81 6.45
CA TYR A 46 -17.63 12.65 7.62
C TYR A 46 -16.14 12.73 7.97
N ASP A 47 -15.32 11.84 7.42
CA ASP A 47 -13.88 11.81 7.65
C ASP A 47 -13.09 12.18 6.38
N HIS A 48 -12.62 13.42 6.33
CA HIS A 48 -11.89 13.95 5.18
C HIS A 48 -10.60 13.18 4.86
N ILE A 49 -9.92 12.60 5.86
CA ILE A 49 -8.69 11.82 5.66
C ILE A 49 -9.04 10.49 4.98
N LEU A 50 -10.08 9.80 5.45
CA LEU A 50 -10.54 8.56 4.83
C LEU A 50 -11.06 8.81 3.40
N ARG A 51 -11.76 9.93 3.18
CA ARG A 51 -12.20 10.33 1.84
C ARG A 51 -11.02 10.51 0.89
N GLN A 52 -10.00 11.24 1.32
CA GLN A 52 -8.80 11.46 0.51
C GLN A 52 -8.13 10.14 0.11
N VAL A 53 -8.08 9.15 1.00
CA VAL A 53 -7.52 7.82 0.69
C VAL A 53 -8.35 7.08 -0.35
N LEU A 54 -9.69 7.16 -0.31
CA LEU A 54 -10.56 6.51 -1.30
C LEU A 54 -10.45 7.15 -2.69
N ASP A 55 -10.20 8.46 -2.74
CA ASP A 55 -10.04 9.22 -3.97
C ASP A 55 -8.62 9.12 -4.56
N MET A 56 -7.66 8.47 -3.86
CA MET A 56 -6.34 8.22 -4.42
C MET A 56 -6.43 7.30 -5.65
N PRO A 57 -5.56 7.50 -6.67
CA PRO A 57 -5.57 6.68 -7.87
C PRO A 57 -5.45 5.20 -7.51
N LYS A 58 -6.40 4.41 -8.00
CA LYS A 58 -6.46 2.96 -7.81
C LYS A 58 -5.46 2.29 -8.74
N GLY A 59 -4.72 1.31 -8.22
CA GLY A 59 -3.77 0.50 -8.98
C GLY A 59 -2.37 0.53 -8.35
N VAL A 60 -1.90 -0.63 -7.91
CA VAL A 60 -0.49 -0.81 -7.56
C VAL A 60 0.27 -0.96 -8.87
N LYS A 61 1.20 -0.05 -9.14
CA LYS A 61 2.10 -0.16 -10.29
C LYS A 61 3.44 -0.69 -9.79
N GLU A 62 3.75 -1.91 -10.17
CA GLU A 62 5.09 -2.45 -9.98
C GLU A 62 6.00 -1.92 -11.09
N VAL A 63 7.15 -1.37 -10.70
CA VAL A 63 8.12 -0.79 -11.61
C VAL A 63 9.51 -1.29 -11.24
N PHE A 64 10.16 -1.96 -12.19
CA PHE A 64 11.58 -2.27 -12.07
C PHE A 64 12.41 -1.01 -12.32
N LEU A 65 13.18 -0.57 -11.33
CA LEU A 65 13.99 0.64 -11.44
C LEU A 65 15.25 0.45 -12.28
N GLY A 66 15.79 -0.76 -12.36
CA GLY A 66 17.02 -1.08 -13.08
C GLY A 66 18.07 -1.80 -12.25
N PHE A 67 19.19 -2.14 -12.90
CA PHE A 67 20.41 -2.61 -12.25
C PHE A 67 21.38 -1.45 -12.08
N TYR A 68 21.93 -1.30 -10.87
CA TYR A 68 22.86 -0.23 -10.53
C TYR A 68 24.13 -0.87 -9.98
N ALA A 69 25.24 -0.70 -10.71
CA ALA A 69 26.53 -1.22 -10.26
C ALA A 69 26.96 -0.53 -8.97
N ALA A 70 27.27 -1.30 -7.93
CA ALA A 70 27.87 -0.76 -6.70
C ALA A 70 29.30 -0.33 -7.00
N THR A 71 29.52 0.97 -7.18
CA THR A 71 30.85 1.52 -7.53
C THR A 71 31.82 1.49 -6.36
N LYS A 72 31.28 1.52 -5.14
CA LYS A 72 32.01 1.38 -3.88
C LYS A 72 31.21 0.47 -2.95
N HIS A 73 31.91 -0.31 -2.14
CA HIS A 73 31.32 -1.33 -1.27
C HIS A 73 31.25 -0.93 0.21
N GLY A 74 31.60 0.32 0.55
CA GLY A 74 31.44 0.84 1.90
C GLY A 74 29.96 1.07 2.24
N ALA A 75 29.57 0.81 3.49
CA ALA A 75 28.18 1.00 3.93
C ALA A 75 27.68 2.43 3.68
N ALA A 76 28.50 3.44 4.01
CA ALA A 76 28.17 4.84 3.76
C ALA A 76 28.04 5.16 2.25
N ASP A 77 28.92 4.58 1.42
CA ASP A 77 28.87 4.79 -0.03
C ASP A 77 27.59 4.18 -0.64
N LEU A 78 27.19 2.99 -0.20
CA LEU A 78 25.95 2.35 -0.65
C LEU A 78 24.71 3.15 -0.25
N VAL A 79 24.66 3.64 1.00
CA VAL A 79 23.58 4.51 1.46
C VAL A 79 23.49 5.78 0.61
N ASN A 80 24.63 6.42 0.34
CA ASN A 80 24.67 7.61 -0.52
C ASN A 80 24.22 7.27 -1.95
N GLN A 81 24.71 6.18 -2.53
CA GLN A 81 24.34 5.76 -3.89
C GLN A 81 22.83 5.50 -4.01
N ILE A 82 22.24 4.78 -3.05
CA ILE A 82 20.80 4.52 -3.02
C ILE A 82 20.01 5.83 -2.83
N THR A 83 20.47 6.70 -1.93
CA THR A 83 19.78 7.98 -1.66
C THR A 83 19.77 8.88 -2.89
N THR A 84 20.92 9.03 -3.56
CA THR A 84 21.03 9.79 -4.81
C THR A 84 20.14 9.21 -5.89
N LEU A 85 20.12 7.88 -6.06
CA LEU A 85 19.25 7.21 -7.03
C LEU A 85 17.77 7.55 -6.81
N PHE A 86 17.30 7.52 -5.56
CA PHE A 86 15.90 7.81 -5.24
C PHE A 86 15.56 9.29 -5.52
N ILE A 87 16.47 10.21 -5.20
CA ILE A 87 16.31 11.63 -5.51
C ILE A 87 16.23 11.84 -7.03
N ASP A 88 17.13 11.22 -7.81
CA ASP A 88 17.18 11.35 -9.27
C ASP A 88 15.91 10.78 -9.95
N LYS A 89 15.31 9.75 -9.36
CA LYS A 89 14.03 9.17 -9.80
C LYS A 89 12.80 9.92 -9.29
N ASN A 90 12.99 11.00 -8.52
CA ASN A 90 11.92 11.76 -7.86
C ASN A 90 11.06 10.88 -6.93
N ILE A 91 11.71 9.97 -6.21
CA ILE A 91 11.11 9.06 -5.22
C ILE A 91 11.38 9.61 -3.82
N ASP A 92 10.33 10.01 -3.12
CA ASP A 92 10.41 10.47 -1.73
C ASP A 92 10.59 9.28 -0.78
N LEU A 93 11.80 9.15 -0.22
CA LEU A 93 12.15 8.13 0.78
C LEU A 93 11.23 8.13 2.00
N LYS A 94 10.63 9.27 2.39
CA LYS A 94 9.70 9.34 3.52
C LYS A 94 8.37 8.63 3.25
N LYS A 95 8.06 8.39 1.98
CA LYS A 95 6.87 7.65 1.54
C LYS A 95 7.18 6.19 1.22
N CYS A 96 8.45 5.78 1.28
CA CYS A 96 8.86 4.42 0.98
C CYS A 96 8.70 3.51 2.20
N VAL A 97 8.24 2.30 1.98
CA VAL A 97 8.26 1.21 2.97
C VAL A 97 9.14 0.11 2.38
N GLY A 98 10.24 -0.20 3.08
CA GLY A 98 11.21 -1.18 2.62
C GLY A 98 10.80 -2.60 2.98
N GLN A 99 10.95 -3.52 2.02
CA GLN A 99 10.96 -4.95 2.28
C GLN A 99 12.33 -5.49 1.86
N GLY A 100 13.02 -6.18 2.77
CA GLY A 100 14.32 -6.80 2.51
C GLY A 100 14.14 -8.30 2.30
N TYR A 101 14.71 -8.82 1.22
CA TYR A 101 14.79 -10.26 0.94
C TYR A 101 16.26 -10.65 0.95
N ASP A 102 16.66 -11.55 1.84
CA ASP A 102 17.89 -12.32 1.65
C ASP A 102 17.54 -13.61 0.89
N GLY A 103 18.37 -14.02 -0.05
CA GLY A 103 18.03 -15.13 -0.95
C GLY A 103 19.17 -15.58 -1.84
N ALA A 104 20.42 -15.32 -1.43
CA ALA A 104 21.58 -15.67 -2.25
C ALA A 104 21.71 -17.19 -2.50
N SER A 105 21.16 -18.05 -1.62
CA SER A 105 21.21 -19.51 -1.76
C SER A 105 20.15 -20.11 -2.70
N VAL A 106 19.11 -19.35 -3.09
CA VAL A 106 17.99 -19.86 -3.91
C VAL A 106 18.07 -19.37 -5.37
N MET A 107 19.01 -18.48 -5.67
CA MET A 107 19.32 -17.96 -7.02
C MET A 107 20.51 -18.68 -7.67
N SER A 108 20.79 -19.95 -7.34
CA SER A 108 21.57 -20.79 -8.25
C SER A 108 20.63 -21.20 -9.38
N GLY A 109 20.61 -20.39 -10.45
CA GLY A 109 20.12 -20.86 -11.74
C GLY A 109 20.97 -22.05 -12.13
N VAL A 110 20.40 -23.25 -12.00
CA VAL A 110 20.92 -24.44 -12.67
C VAL A 110 20.75 -24.24 -14.18
#